data_AF-A0A1F9TL74-F1
#
_entry.id   AF-A0A1F9TL74-F1
#
_cell.length_a   1.000
_cell.length_b   1.000
_cell.length_c   1.000
_cell.angle_alpha   90.00
_cell.angle_beta   90.00
_cell.angle_gamma   90.00
#
_symmetry.space_group_name_H-M   'P 1'
#
loop_
_entity.id
_entity.type
_entity.pdbx_description
1 polymer ?
#
loop_
_entity_poly.entity_id
_entity_poly.type
_entity_poly.pdbx_seq_one_letter_code
_entity_poly.pdbx_strand_id
1 'polypeptide(L)'
;MTEETEKAAPAAPAGRVNWRRLPLLGLGVLGALFGFYLLMLWLVPAWNGYRVASGRRAELAPLVEKARALDLKYENAAAAGLGGTPVIWCVQNRGEHVVTVDGDPAKPLYVPNYPAMPAYSGSKHQACTPMLLLLENRAPGRPVTVFFKEAL
;
A
#
# COMPACT_ATOMS: atom_id res chain seq x y z
N MET A 1 86.63 -4.02 42.62
CA MET A 1 85.30 -4.48 43.08
C MET A 1 84.52 -3.24 43.45
N THR A 2 83.58 -2.83 42.60
CA THR A 2 82.60 -1.79 42.90
C THR A 2 81.25 -2.39 42.56
N GLU A 3 80.49 -2.65 43.61
CA GLU A 3 79.12 -3.16 43.60
C GLU A 3 78.15 -2.17 42.91
N GLU A 4 77.23 -2.81 42.21
CA GLU A 4 75.92 -2.46 41.69
C GLU A 4 75.26 -1.15 42.16
N THR A 5 74.57 -0.50 41.22
CA THR A 5 73.10 -0.34 41.31
C THR A 5 72.55 0.08 39.96
N GLU A 6 72.20 -0.93 39.16
CA GLU A 6 71.37 -0.76 37.97
C GLU A 6 69.97 -0.33 38.42
N LYS A 7 69.71 0.97 38.28
CA LYS A 7 68.44 1.58 38.66
C LYS A 7 67.40 1.23 37.59
N ALA A 8 66.67 0.14 37.83
CA ALA A 8 65.51 -0.27 37.04
C ALA A 8 64.56 0.91 36.80
N ALA A 9 64.31 1.23 35.53
CA ALA A 9 63.32 2.21 35.13
C ALA A 9 61.92 1.69 35.51
N PRO A 10 61.07 2.49 36.19
CA PRO A 10 59.70 2.07 36.44
C PRO A 10 58.94 2.01 35.11
N ALA A 11 58.37 0.83 34.81
CA ALA A 11 57.45 0.64 33.71
C ALA A 11 56.29 1.64 33.85
N ALA A 12 56.09 2.46 32.82
CA ALA A 12 55.02 3.45 32.78
C ALA A 12 53.65 2.76 32.97
N PRO A 13 52.77 3.27 33.84
CA PRO A 13 51.45 2.68 33.99
C PRO A 13 50.67 2.81 32.69
N ALA A 14 50.29 1.66 32.14
CA ALA A 14 49.40 1.53 31.01
C ALA A 14 48.07 2.24 31.28
N GLY A 15 47.62 3.05 30.32
CA GLY A 15 46.21 3.42 30.17
C GLY A 15 45.68 4.47 31.14
N ARG A 16 46.13 5.73 31.04
CA ARG A 16 45.31 6.85 31.52
C ARG A 16 44.09 6.99 30.61
N VAL A 17 42.96 6.43 31.03
CA VAL A 17 41.64 6.71 30.42
C VAL A 17 41.41 8.21 30.52
N ASN A 18 41.34 8.88 29.37
CA ASN A 18 41.14 10.32 29.32
C ASN A 18 39.65 10.63 29.58
N TRP A 19 39.30 10.79 30.85
CA TRP A 19 37.94 11.07 31.34
C TRP A 19 37.28 12.30 30.71
N ARG A 20 38.05 13.21 30.09
CA ARG A 20 37.50 14.35 29.34
C ARG A 20 36.86 13.97 28.00
N ARG A 21 37.14 12.78 27.45
CA ARG A 21 36.55 12.29 26.18
C ARG A 21 35.33 11.39 26.38
N LEU A 22 35.08 10.89 27.59
CA LEU A 22 33.87 10.12 27.92
C LEU A 22 32.54 10.85 27.60
N PRO A 23 32.35 12.15 27.92
CA PRO A 23 31.07 12.81 27.64
C PRO A 23 30.82 13.03 26.14
N LEU A 24 31.88 13.21 25.34
CA LEU A 24 31.78 13.36 23.89
C LEU A 24 31.37 12.06 23.19
N LEU A 25 31.85 10.92 23.69
CA LEU A 25 31.41 9.59 23.24
C LEU A 25 29.96 9.32 23.64
N GLY A 26 29.56 9.69 24.86
CA GLY A 26 28.18 9.56 25.33
C GLY A 26 27.18 10.40 24.54
N LEU A 27 27.54 11.64 24.18
CA LEU A 27 26.70 12.51 23.35
C LEU A 27 26.54 11.96 21.93
N GLY A 28 27.60 11.40 21.34
CA GLY A 28 27.56 10.76 20.02
C GLY A 28 26.64 9.54 20.00
N VAL A 29 26.70 8.69 21.03
CA VAL A 29 25.80 7.53 21.17
C VAL A 29 24.34 7.95 21.35
N LEU A 30 24.08 8.96 22.20
CA LEU A 30 22.72 9.50 22.39
C LEU A 30 22.17 10.10 21.08
N GLY A 31 22.99 10.83 20.33
CA GLY A 31 22.60 11.37 19.02
C GLY A 31 22.29 10.27 18.01
N ALA A 32 23.08 9.20 17.97
CA ALA A 32 22.83 8.05 17.10
C ALA A 32 21.53 7.32 17.47
N LEU A 33 21.26 7.11 18.76
CA LEU A 33 20.01 6.50 19.24
C LEU A 33 18.80 7.37 18.92
N PHE A 34 18.91 8.68 19.08
CA PHE A 34 17.84 9.62 18.73
C PHE A 34 17.58 9.65 17.21
N GLY A 35 18.63 9.65 16.40
CA GLY A 35 18.51 9.54 14.94
C GLY A 35 17.86 8.22 14.50
N PHE A 36 18.24 7.11 15.13
CA PHE A 36 17.63 5.79 14.88
C PHE A 36 16.16 5.75 15.31
N TYR A 37 15.82 6.38 16.44
CA TYR A 37 14.44 6.51 16.89
C TYR A 37 13.57 7.30 15.90
N LEU A 38 14.07 8.43 15.39
CA LEU A 38 13.39 9.21 14.36
C LEU A 38 13.25 8.45 13.04
N LEU A 39 14.25 7.65 12.66
CA LEU A 39 14.17 6.79 11.48
C LEU A 39 13.06 5.74 11.64
N MET A 40 12.98 5.08 12.80
CA MET A 40 11.96 4.06 13.11
C MET A 40 10.54 4.62 13.11
N LEU A 41 10.37 5.88 13.49
CA LEU A 41 9.10 6.61 13.42
C LEU A 41 8.50 6.65 12.00
N TRP A 42 9.34 6.65 10.96
CA TRP A 42 8.89 6.59 9.56
C TRP A 42 8.91 5.16 9.01
N LEU A 43 9.88 4.34 9.41
CA LEU A 43 10.06 2.99 8.87
C LEU A 43 8.91 2.06 9.26
N VAL A 44 8.46 2.10 10.51
CA VAL A 44 7.38 1.24 11.02
C VAL A 44 6.05 1.48 10.30
N PRO A 45 5.52 2.71 10.18
CA PRO A 45 4.27 2.94 9.45
C PRO A 45 4.41 2.62 7.96
N ALA A 46 5.55 2.93 7.34
CA ALA A 46 5.80 2.57 5.94
C ALA A 46 5.80 1.05 5.72
N TRP A 47 6.45 0.30 6.62
CA TRP A 47 6.47 -1.16 6.57
C TRP A 47 5.09 -1.77 6.78
N ASN A 48 4.31 -1.26 7.74
CA ASN A 48 2.94 -1.72 7.96
C ASN A 48 2.04 -1.44 6.76
N GLY A 49 2.15 -0.24 6.17
CA GLY A 49 1.44 0.09 4.93
C GLY A 49 1.79 -0.84 3.77
N TYR A 50 3.08 -1.15 3.60
CA TYR A 50 3.54 -2.11 2.59
C TYR A 50 3.00 -3.54 2.84
N ARG A 51 3.02 -4.01 4.09
CA ARG A 51 2.48 -5.34 4.46
C ARG A 51 0.98 -5.45 4.18
N VAL A 52 0.20 -4.42 4.52
CA VAL A 52 -1.23 -4.39 4.24
C VAL A 52 -1.49 -4.36 2.73
N ALA A 53 -0.76 -3.52 1.99
CA ALA A 53 -0.91 -3.42 0.54
C ALA A 53 -0.52 -4.72 -0.18
N SER A 54 0.55 -5.38 0.24
CA SER A 54 0.98 -6.67 -0.32
C SER A 54 0.01 -7.80 -0.01
N GLY A 55 -0.51 -7.88 1.22
CA GLY A 55 -1.55 -8.83 1.60
C GLY A 55 -2.82 -8.65 0.75
N ARG A 56 -3.28 -7.41 0.61
CA ARG A 56 -4.45 -7.06 -0.22
C ARG A 56 -4.23 -7.41 -1.69
N ARG A 57 -3.04 -7.16 -2.25
CA ARG A 57 -2.70 -7.57 -3.62
C ARG A 57 -2.72 -9.08 -3.80
N ALA A 58 -2.20 -9.83 -2.84
CA ALA A 58 -2.20 -11.30 -2.88
C ALA A 58 -3.63 -11.86 -2.83
N GLU A 59 -4.51 -11.26 -2.03
CA GLU A 59 -5.93 -11.65 -1.95
C GLU A 59 -6.70 -11.33 -3.23
N LEU A 60 -6.42 -10.19 -3.86
CA LEU A 60 -7.11 -9.74 -5.08
C LEU A 60 -6.55 -10.36 -6.36
N ALA A 61 -5.28 -10.79 -6.37
CA ALA A 61 -4.64 -11.41 -7.54
C ALA A 61 -5.49 -12.50 -8.22
N PRO A 62 -6.05 -13.51 -7.51
CA PRO A 62 -6.87 -14.53 -8.16
C PRO A 62 -8.18 -13.96 -8.73
N LEU A 63 -8.74 -12.91 -8.15
CA LEU A 63 -9.94 -12.26 -8.69
C LEU A 63 -9.63 -11.48 -9.95
N VAL A 64 -8.49 -10.78 -9.98
CA VAL A 64 -8.00 -10.07 -11.17
C VAL A 64 -7.70 -11.05 -12.30
N GLU A 65 -7.05 -12.17 -12.00
CA GLU A 65 -6.77 -13.21 -12.99
C GLU A 65 -8.05 -13.82 -13.56
N LYS A 66 -9.01 -14.17 -12.70
CA LYS A 66 -10.33 -14.65 -13.13
C LYS A 66 -11.08 -13.63 -13.98
N ALA A 67 -11.08 -12.36 -13.58
CA ALA A 67 -11.75 -11.31 -14.33
C ALA A 67 -11.11 -11.10 -15.72
N ARG A 68 -9.77 -11.16 -15.82
CA ARG A 68 -9.06 -11.10 -17.11
C ARG A 68 -9.32 -12.33 -17.98
N ALA A 69 -9.38 -13.51 -17.38
CA ALA A 69 -9.66 -14.75 -18.11
C ALA A 69 -11.08 -14.80 -18.67
N LEU A 70 -12.04 -14.23 -17.94
CA LEU A 70 -13.45 -14.17 -18.36
C LEU A 70 -13.71 -13.09 -19.42
N ASP A 71 -12.93 -12.01 -19.43
CA ASP A 71 -13.05 -10.84 -20.32
C ASP A 71 -14.51 -10.43 -20.59
N LEU A 72 -15.28 -10.37 -19.50
CA LEU A 72 -16.73 -10.31 -19.58
C LEU A 72 -17.17 -8.89 -19.93
N LYS A 73 -17.77 -8.72 -21.11
CA LYS A 73 -18.31 -7.43 -21.55
C LYS A 73 -19.61 -7.08 -20.83
N TYR A 74 -19.89 -5.78 -20.72
CA TYR A 74 -21.11 -5.26 -20.06
C TYR A 74 -22.40 -5.90 -20.58
N GLU A 75 -22.54 -6.04 -21.90
CA GLU A 75 -23.74 -6.62 -22.55
C GLU A 75 -23.96 -8.08 -22.12
N ASN A 76 -22.89 -8.87 -22.07
CA ASN A 76 -22.93 -10.27 -21.67
C ASN A 76 -23.20 -10.40 -20.17
N ALA A 77 -22.60 -9.53 -19.35
CA ALA A 77 -22.85 -9.50 -17.91
C ALA A 77 -24.30 -9.15 -17.59
N ALA A 78 -24.87 -8.18 -18.32
CA ALA A 78 -26.26 -7.77 -18.16
C ALA A 78 -27.24 -8.89 -18.51
N ALA A 79 -26.90 -9.74 -19.49
CA ALA A 79 -27.74 -10.84 -19.95
C ALA A 79 -27.61 -12.11 -19.08
N ALA A 80 -26.43 -12.38 -18.52
CA ALA A 80 -26.10 -13.71 -18.01
C ALA A 80 -26.39 -13.94 -16.52
N GLY A 81 -26.82 -12.93 -15.75
CA GLY A 81 -27.22 -13.12 -14.34
C GLY A 81 -26.11 -13.71 -13.46
N LEU A 82 -24.85 -13.33 -13.72
CA LEU A 82 -23.65 -13.95 -13.16
C LEU A 82 -23.26 -13.39 -11.78
N GLY A 83 -24.12 -13.57 -10.78
CA GLY A 83 -23.82 -13.16 -9.40
C GLY A 83 -22.51 -13.76 -8.87
N GLY A 84 -21.72 -12.96 -8.17
CA GLY A 84 -20.42 -13.32 -7.59
C GLY A 84 -19.26 -13.38 -8.58
N THR A 85 -19.47 -12.98 -9.84
CA THR A 85 -18.42 -13.07 -10.86
C THR A 85 -17.55 -11.81 -10.88
N PRO A 86 -16.21 -11.93 -10.77
CA PRO A 86 -15.32 -10.78 -10.83
C PRO A 86 -15.17 -10.28 -12.26
N VAL A 87 -15.25 -8.96 -12.45
CA VAL A 87 -15.05 -8.28 -13.73
C VAL A 87 -14.14 -7.07 -13.56
N ILE A 88 -13.41 -6.72 -14.62
CA ILE A 88 -12.61 -5.51 -14.67
C ILE A 88 -13.18 -4.62 -15.76
N TRP A 89 -13.73 -3.49 -15.37
CA TRP A 89 -14.27 -2.50 -16.30
C TRP A 89 -13.65 -1.14 -16.06
N CYS A 90 -13.56 -0.35 -17.12
CA CYS A 90 -13.23 1.04 -17.00
C CYS A 90 -14.47 1.76 -16.46
N VAL A 91 -14.41 2.30 -15.24
CA VAL A 91 -15.56 2.94 -14.61
C VAL A 91 -15.33 4.43 -14.46
N GLN A 92 -16.36 5.21 -14.80
CA GLN A 92 -16.45 6.63 -14.51
C GLN A 92 -17.45 6.82 -13.38
N ASN A 93 -17.01 7.49 -12.32
CA ASN A 93 -17.83 7.79 -11.16
C ASN A 93 -17.98 9.32 -11.03
N ARG A 94 -19.16 9.84 -11.37
CA ARG A 94 -19.52 11.26 -11.22
C ARG A 94 -20.45 11.54 -10.04
N GLY A 95 -20.88 10.51 -9.32
CA GLY A 95 -21.88 10.59 -8.25
C GLY A 95 -22.53 9.25 -7.97
N GLU A 96 -23.22 9.13 -6.84
CA GLU A 96 -23.82 7.87 -6.34
C GLU A 96 -24.78 7.19 -7.31
N HIS A 97 -25.44 7.98 -8.16
CA HIS A 97 -26.37 7.49 -9.18
C HIS A 97 -25.86 7.71 -10.60
N VAL A 98 -24.59 8.09 -10.75
CA VAL A 98 -23.97 8.44 -12.04
C VAL A 98 -22.64 7.70 -12.19
N VAL A 99 -22.74 6.38 -12.08
CA VAL A 99 -21.63 5.45 -12.30
C VAL A 99 -21.84 4.74 -13.63
N THR A 100 -20.88 4.83 -14.54
CA THR A 100 -20.98 4.29 -15.90
C THR A 100 -19.74 3.51 -16.32
N VAL A 101 -19.94 2.50 -17.17
CA VAL A 101 -18.83 1.78 -17.83
C VAL A 101 -18.34 2.57 -19.03
N ASP A 102 -17.03 2.68 -19.18
CA ASP A 102 -16.31 3.42 -20.25
C ASP A 102 -16.68 4.91 -20.35
N GLY A 103 -17.38 5.45 -19.33
CA GLY A 103 -18.00 6.78 -19.41
C GLY A 103 -19.24 6.85 -20.29
N ASP A 104 -19.78 5.71 -20.71
CA ASP A 104 -20.95 5.61 -21.58
C ASP A 104 -22.26 5.67 -20.74
N PRO A 105 -23.11 6.71 -20.93
CA PRO A 105 -24.38 6.82 -20.21
C PRO A 105 -25.38 5.70 -20.53
N ALA A 106 -25.20 4.96 -21.64
CA ALA A 106 -26.03 3.79 -21.97
C ALA A 106 -25.67 2.56 -21.12
N LYS A 107 -24.57 2.59 -20.36
CA LYS A 107 -24.08 1.48 -19.53
C LYS A 107 -24.01 1.85 -18.04
N PRO A 108 -25.17 2.12 -17.39
CA PRO A 108 -25.20 2.49 -15.99
C PRO A 108 -24.92 1.30 -15.06
N LEU A 109 -24.21 1.58 -13.97
CA LEU A 109 -23.94 0.65 -12.88
C LEU A 109 -24.66 1.11 -11.62
N TYR A 110 -25.21 0.15 -10.88
CA TYR A 110 -25.66 0.36 -9.51
C TYR A 110 -24.61 -0.21 -8.56
N VAL A 111 -24.09 0.62 -7.66
CA VAL A 111 -23.01 0.24 -6.73
C VAL A 111 -23.52 0.33 -5.29
N PRO A 112 -23.88 -0.80 -4.64
CA PRO A 112 -24.42 -0.78 -3.28
C PRO A 112 -23.43 -0.24 -2.25
N ASN A 113 -22.13 -0.43 -2.49
CA ASN A 113 -21.04 0.04 -1.63
C ASN A 113 -20.35 1.28 -2.19
N TYR A 114 -21.12 2.21 -2.74
CA TYR A 114 -20.61 3.45 -3.35
C TYR A 114 -19.56 4.21 -2.50
N PRO A 115 -19.69 4.37 -1.17
CA PRO A 115 -18.71 5.11 -0.37
C PRO A 115 -17.28 4.52 -0.38
N ALA A 116 -17.13 3.23 -0.72
CA ALA A 116 -15.82 2.60 -0.86
C ALA A 116 -15.15 2.91 -2.21
N MET A 117 -15.93 3.38 -3.19
CA MET A 117 -15.48 3.62 -4.56
C MET A 117 -14.84 5.00 -4.68
N PRO A 118 -13.62 5.11 -5.27
CA PRO A 118 -13.01 6.41 -5.48
C PRO A 118 -13.82 7.23 -6.49
N ALA A 119 -13.92 8.54 -6.23
CA ALA A 119 -14.51 9.47 -7.18
C ALA A 119 -13.56 9.63 -8.38
N TYR A 120 -14.07 9.32 -9.58
CA TYR A 120 -13.29 9.43 -10.81
C TYR A 120 -14.20 9.94 -11.93
N SER A 121 -14.32 11.26 -12.01
CA SER A 121 -15.17 11.93 -13.00
C SER A 121 -14.53 12.00 -14.38
N GLY A 122 -13.23 11.70 -14.51
CA GLY A 122 -12.46 11.75 -15.75
C GLY A 122 -12.23 13.18 -16.30
N SER A 123 -11.30 13.32 -17.25
CA SER A 123 -11.13 14.52 -18.09
C SER A 123 -11.00 14.10 -19.57
N LYS A 124 -11.00 15.05 -20.52
CA LYS A 124 -11.01 14.81 -21.99
C LYS A 124 -10.01 13.75 -22.52
N HIS A 125 -8.98 13.38 -21.74
CA HIS A 125 -7.93 12.43 -22.14
C HIS A 125 -7.95 11.08 -21.38
N GLN A 126 -8.69 10.97 -20.27
CA GLN A 126 -8.92 9.72 -19.53
C GLN A 126 -10.34 9.76 -18.95
N ALA A 127 -11.26 9.04 -19.60
CA ALA A 127 -12.68 9.10 -19.26
C ALA A 127 -13.04 8.21 -18.06
N CYS A 128 -12.22 7.23 -17.71
CA CYS A 128 -12.54 6.19 -16.73
C CYS A 128 -11.27 5.55 -16.14
N THR A 129 -11.42 4.86 -15.01
CA THR A 129 -10.33 4.10 -14.35
C THR A 129 -10.70 2.62 -14.35
N PRO A 130 -9.78 1.68 -14.68
CA PRO A 130 -10.05 0.26 -14.55
C PRO A 130 -10.30 -0.10 -13.07
N MET A 131 -11.43 -0.73 -12.79
CA MET A 131 -11.80 -1.15 -11.44
C MET A 131 -12.17 -2.61 -11.43
N LEU A 132 -11.74 -3.32 -10.38
CA LEU A 132 -12.18 -4.66 -10.06
C LEU A 132 -13.53 -4.59 -9.34
N LEU A 133 -14.53 -5.21 -9.95
CA LEU A 133 -15.91 -5.25 -9.50
C LEU A 133 -16.37 -6.70 -9.36
N LEU A 134 -17.35 -6.95 -8.50
CA LEU A 134 -18.09 -8.21 -8.45
C LEU A 134 -19.52 -7.99 -8.90
N LEU A 135 -19.97 -8.77 -9.87
CA LEU A 135 -21.35 -8.75 -10.30
C LEU A 135 -22.26 -9.28 -9.18
N GLU A 136 -23.40 -8.64 -8.96
CA GLU A 136 -24.45 -9.17 -8.09
C GLU A 136 -25.59 -9.77 -8.92
N ASN A 137 -26.37 -10.67 -8.29
CA ASN A 137 -27.54 -11.27 -8.93
C ASN A 137 -28.55 -10.17 -9.30
N ARG A 138 -28.93 -10.16 -10.58
CA ARG A 138 -29.81 -9.15 -11.15
C ARG A 138 -31.27 -9.43 -10.82
N ALA A 139 -31.99 -8.42 -10.34
CA ALA A 139 -33.45 -8.38 -10.41
C ALA A 139 -33.88 -7.83 -11.79
N PRO A 140 -34.88 -8.43 -12.47
CA PRO A 140 -35.32 -7.98 -13.79
C PRO A 140 -35.76 -6.51 -13.76
N GLY A 141 -35.39 -5.76 -14.82
CA GLY A 141 -35.74 -4.33 -14.97
C GLY A 141 -34.80 -3.32 -14.30
N ARG A 142 -33.71 -3.76 -13.64
CA ARG A 142 -32.72 -2.87 -13.02
C ARG A 142 -31.40 -2.78 -13.80
N PRO A 143 -30.63 -1.68 -13.66
CA PRO A 143 -29.24 -1.59 -14.15
C PRO A 143 -28.36 -2.69 -13.54
N VAL A 144 -27.18 -2.92 -14.11
CA VAL A 144 -26.26 -3.96 -13.61
C VAL A 144 -25.76 -3.56 -12.22
N THR A 145 -26.02 -4.41 -11.23
CA THR A 145 -25.53 -4.20 -9.86
C THR A 145 -24.14 -4.78 -9.71
N VAL A 146 -23.22 -3.99 -9.18
CA VAL A 146 -21.83 -4.38 -8.95
C VAL A 146 -21.34 -3.94 -7.59
N PHE A 147 -20.55 -4.79 -6.95
CA PHE A 147 -19.85 -4.48 -5.71
C PHE A 147 -18.41 -4.06 -6.01
N PHE A 148 -18.02 -2.85 -5.63
CA PHE A 148 -16.66 -2.36 -5.82
C PHE A 148 -15.67 -3.09 -4.89
N LYS A 149 -14.51 -3.49 -5.43
CA LYS A 149 -13.41 -4.07 -4.64
C LYS A 149 -12.16 -3.22 -4.61
N GLU A 150 -11.65 -2.83 -5.78
CA GLU A 150 -10.37 -2.12 -5.88
C GLU A 150 -10.26 -1.35 -7.21
N ALA A 151 -9.55 -0.22 -7.19
CA ALA A 151 -9.12 0.46 -8.42
C ALA A 151 -7.74 -0.08 -8.85
N LEU A 152 -7.56 -0.36 -10.13
CA LEU A 152 -6.35 -1.00 -10.69
C LEU A 152 -5.37 -0.01 -11.30
#